data_AF-A0A9Q5I4D9-F1
#
_entry.id   AF-A0A9Q5I4D9-F1
#
_cell.length_a   1.000
_cell.length_b   1.000
_cell.length_c   1.000
_cell.angle_alpha   90.00
_cell.angle_beta   90.00
_cell.angle_gamma   90.00
#
_symmetry.space_group_name_H-M   'P 1'
#
loop_
_entity.id
_entity.type
_entity.pdbx_description
1 polymer ?
#
loop_
_entity_poly.entity_id
_entity_poly.type
_entity_poly.pdbx_seq_one_letter_code
_entity_poly.pdbx_strand_id
1 'polypeptide(L)' 'MTDDVTGEPLIQRSDDNIETLRKRLASYHQQTAPVVDYYKAKGTWKPIDAAQAPPVVWESLVGVFKSAKRS' A
#
# COMPACT_ATOMS: atom_id res chain seq x y z
N MET A 1 -14.83 -10.62 -17.40
CA MET A 1 -13.80 -10.82 -16.36
C MET A 1 -14.50 -11.55 -15.23
N THR A 2 -13.93 -12.66 -14.77
CA THR A 2 -14.52 -13.54 -13.76
C THR A 2 -13.52 -13.77 -12.65
N ASP A 3 -14.00 -14.09 -11.46
CA ASP A 3 -13.13 -14.54 -10.37
C ASP A 3 -12.47 -15.86 -10.74
N ASP A 4 -11.16 -15.97 -10.49
CA ASP A 4 -10.37 -17.14 -10.89
C ASP A 4 -10.67 -18.39 -10.04
N VAL A 5 -11.31 -18.23 -8.87
CA VAL A 5 -11.61 -19.32 -7.92
C VAL A 5 -13.08 -19.74 -8.00
N THR A 6 -14.01 -18.77 -7.99
CA THR A 6 -15.46 -19.03 -7.97
C THR A 6 -16.10 -18.96 -9.36
N GLY A 7 -15.47 -18.30 -10.33
CA GLY A 7 -16.02 -18.07 -11.67
C GLY A 7 -17.11 -16.99 -11.73
N GLU A 8 -17.42 -16.33 -10.61
CA GLU A 8 -18.44 -15.29 -10.56
C GLU A 8 -18.01 -14.04 -11.37
N PRO A 9 -18.95 -13.31 -11.98
CA PRO A 9 -18.62 -12.09 -12.72
C PRO A 9 -18.00 -11.01 -11.82
N LEU A 10 -16.89 -10.41 -12.26
CA LEU A 10 -16.32 -9.25 -11.59
C LEU A 10 -17.08 -7.98 -11.96
N ILE A 11 -17.17 -7.05 -11.00
CA ILE A 11 -17.74 -5.73 -11.19
C ILE A 11 -16.69 -4.64 -10.94
N GLN A 12 -16.80 -3.54 -11.68
CA GLN A 12 -16.05 -2.32 -11.36
C GLN A 12 -16.76 -1.57 -10.23
N ARG A 13 -16.01 -1.05 -9.27
CA ARG A 13 -16.61 -0.22 -8.22
C ARG A 13 -17.11 1.10 -8.83
N SER A 14 -18.25 1.58 -8.35
CA SER A 14 -18.85 2.83 -8.85
C SER A 14 -17.99 4.07 -8.58
N ASP A 15 -17.10 4.01 -7.59
CA ASP A 15 -16.23 5.12 -7.19
C ASP A 15 -14.85 5.11 -7.87
N ASP A 16 -14.55 4.12 -8.71
CA ASP A 16 -13.29 4.03 -9.47
C ASP A 16 -13.32 4.97 -10.69
N ASN A 17 -13.33 6.27 -10.42
CA ASN A 17 -13.30 7.34 -11.42
C ASN A 17 -12.25 8.41 -11.07
N ILE A 18 -11.85 9.21 -12.08
CA ILE A 18 -10.75 10.18 -11.97
C ILE A 18 -11.03 11.23 -10.88
N GLU A 19 -12.27 11.68 -10.76
CA GLU A 19 -12.65 12.70 -9.78
C GLU A 19 -12.47 12.17 -8.36
N THR A 20 -13.03 10.99 -8.06
CA THR A 20 -12.88 10.33 -6.77
C THR A 20 -11.42 10.00 -6.47
N LEU A 21 -10.67 9.49 -7.46
CA LEU A 21 -9.26 9.13 -7.30
C LEU A 21 -8.42 10.33 -6.84
N ARG A 22 -8.55 11.48 -7.52
CA ARG A 22 -7.81 12.70 -7.18
C ARG A 22 -8.13 13.18 -5.77
N LYS A 23 -9.42 13.22 -5.41
CA LYS A 23 -9.87 13.62 -4.07
C LYS A 23 -9.29 12.69 -3.00
N ARG A 24 -9.37 11.36 -3.20
CA ARG A 24 -8.87 10.37 -2.25
C ARG A 24 -7.34 10.43 -2.08
N LEU A 25 -6.58 10.61 -3.16
CA LEU A 25 -5.12 10.77 -3.07
C LEU A 25 -4.72 12.04 -2.32
N ALA A 26 -5.38 13.17 -2.60
CA ALA A 26 -5.12 14.41 -1.87
C ALA A 26 -5.38 14.26 -0.36
N SER A 27 -6.54 13.70 0.01
CA SER A 27 -6.88 13.42 1.42
C SER A 27 -5.90 12.44 2.06
N TYR A 28 -5.52 11.37 1.35
CA TYR A 28 -4.53 10.40 1.82
C TYR A 28 -3.18 11.08 2.13
N HIS A 29 -2.63 11.88 1.21
CA HIS A 29 -1.36 12.56 1.44
C HIS A 29 -1.45 13.55 2.61
N GLN A 30 -2.52 14.35 2.68
CA GLN A 30 -2.72 15.31 3.76
C GLN A 30 -2.81 14.64 5.13
N GLN A 31 -3.51 13.52 5.24
CA GLN A 31 -3.77 12.84 6.51
C GLN A 31 -2.64 11.87 6.91
N THR A 32 -1.96 11.26 5.94
CA THR A 32 -0.97 10.20 6.20
C THR A 32 0.44 10.73 6.36
N ALA A 33 0.81 11.87 5.76
CA ALA A 33 2.14 12.44 5.92
C ALA A 33 2.53 12.69 7.40
N PRO A 34 1.65 13.28 8.26
CA PRO A 34 1.95 13.43 9.68
C PRO A 34 2.15 12.09 10.41
N VAL A 35 1.42 11.04 10.00
CA VAL A 35 1.54 9.69 10.59
C VAL A 35 2.89 9.06 10.20
N VAL A 36 3.33 9.25 8.95
CA VAL A 36 4.65 8.83 8.49
C VAL A 36 5.75 9.49 9.31
N ASP A 37 5.66 10.81 9.51
CA ASP A 37 6.66 11.56 10.27
C ASP A 37 6.72 11.12 11.74
N TYR A 38 5.57 10.84 12.34
CA TYR A 38 5.50 10.28 13.68
C TYR A 38 6.27 8.95 13.81
N TYR A 39 6.08 8.00 12.89
CA TYR A 39 6.78 6.72 12.95
C TYR A 39 8.26 6.81 12.54
N LYS A 40 8.62 7.78 11.69
CA LYS A 40 10.03 8.12 11.43
C LYS A 40 10.72 8.59 12.69
N ALA A 41 10.10 9.51 13.45
CA ALA A 41 10.64 9.99 14.72
C ALA A 41 10.81 8.88 15.77
N LYS A 42 9.94 7.85 15.73
CA LYS A 42 10.07 6.65 16.58
C LYS A 42 11.12 5.62 16.11
N GLY A 43 11.76 5.83 14.96
CA GLY A 43 12.74 4.89 14.39
C GLY A 43 12.16 3.56 13.91
N THR A 44 10.84 3.41 13.90
CA THR A 44 10.14 2.16 13.52
C THR A 44 9.65 2.18 12.07
N TRP A 45 9.63 3.34 11.43
CA TRP A 45 9.26 3.47 10.02
C TRP A 45 10.33 2.90 9.08
N LYS A 46 9.88 2.21 8.03
CA LYS A 46 10.70 1.63 6.97
C LYS A 46 10.01 1.85 5.60
N PRO A 47 10.68 2.44 4.60
CA PRO A 47 10.10 2.62 3.27
C PRO A 47 10.11 1.31 2.47
N ILE A 48 9.07 1.10 1.66
CA ILE A 48 8.98 0.03 0.67
C ILE A 48 8.50 0.66 -0.64
N ASP A 49 9.18 0.36 -1.75
CA ASP A 49 8.72 0.76 -3.08
C ASP A 49 7.61 -0.19 -3.56
N ALA A 50 6.38 0.30 -3.53
CA ALA A 50 5.20 -0.46 -3.93
C ALA A 50 4.87 -0.39 -5.43
N ALA A 51 5.70 0.27 -6.25
CA ALA A 51 5.53 0.31 -7.70
C ALA A 51 6.08 -0.95 -8.42
N GLN A 52 6.77 -1.82 -7.69
CA GLN A 52 7.34 -3.06 -8.22
C GLN A 52 6.30 -4.18 -8.36
N ALA A 53 6.66 -5.27 -9.06
CA ALA A 53 5.81 -6.44 -9.16
C ALA A 53 5.52 -7.07 -7.77
N PRO A 54 4.34 -7.70 -7.56
CA PRO A 54 3.95 -8.22 -6.24
C PRO A 54 5.00 -9.12 -5.54
N PRO A 55 5.70 -10.04 -6.23
CA PRO A 55 6.74 -10.85 -5.59
C PRO A 55 7.91 -10.01 -5.04
N VAL A 56 8.30 -8.95 -5.76
CA VAL A 56 9.41 -8.06 -5.36
C VAL A 56 9.02 -7.22 -4.14
N VAL A 57 7.80 -6.70 -4.12
CA VAL A 57 7.26 -5.96 -2.96
C VAL A 57 7.21 -6.87 -1.73
N TRP A 58 6.78 -8.13 -1.90
CA TRP A 58 6.74 -9.13 -0.84
C TRP A 58 8.13 -9.41 -0.24
N GLU A 59 9.13 -9.61 -1.09
CA GLU A 59 10.51 -9.82 -0.66
C GLU A 59 11.08 -8.63 0.11
N SER A 60 10.82 -7.41 -0.35
CA SER A 60 11.21 -6.17 0.34
C SER A 60 10.60 -6.10 1.76
N LEU A 61 9.30 -6.37 1.87
CA LEU A 61 8.59 -6.41 3.15
C LEU A 61 9.16 -7.46 4.10
N VAL A 62 9.40 -8.68 3.62
CA VAL A 62 10.03 -9.75 4.42
C VAL A 62 11.44 -9.35 4.86
N GLY A 63 12.22 -8.69 4.00
CA GLY A 63 13.55 -8.19 4.31
C GLY A 63 13.58 -7.20 5.46
N VAL A 64 12.61 -6.28 5.50
CA VAL A 64 12.43 -5.31 6.59
C VAL A 64 12.26 -6.02 7.94
N PHE A 65 11.35 -7.00 8.03
CA PHE A 65 11.07 -7.69 9.29
C PHE A 65 12.16 -8.67 9.72
N LYS A 66 12.85 -9.33 8.78
CA LYS A 66 14.01 -10.18 9.10
C LYS A 66 15.16 -9.37 9.70
N SER A 67 15.40 -8.17 9.18
CA SER A 67 16.45 -7.28 9.68
C SER A 67 16.13 -6.75 11.08
N ALA A 68 14.85 -6.47 11.37
CA ALA A 68 14.40 -6.01 12.68
C ALA A 68 14.50 -7.08 13.79
N LYS A 69 14.47 -8.38 13.45
CA LYS A 69 14.65 -9.49 14.42
C LYS A 69 16.11 -9.80 14.77
N ARG A 70 17.08 -9.18 14.09
CA ARG A 70 18.52 -9.42 14.30
C ARG A 70 19.19 -8.42 15.25
N SER A 71 18.42 -7.49 15.85
CA SER A 71 18.89 -6.58 16.92
C SER A 71 18.49 -7.07 18.29
#